data_AF-A0A941FJN7-F1
#
_entry.id   AF-A0A941FJN7-F1
#
_cell.length_a   1.000
_cell.length_b   1.000
_cell.length_c   1.000
_cell.angle_alpha   90.00
_cell.angle_beta   90.00
_cell.angle_gamma   90.00
#
_symmetry.space_group_name_H-M   'P 1'
#
loop_
_entity.id
_entity.type
_entity.pdbx_description
1 polymer ?
#
loop_
_entity_poly.entity_id
_entity_poly.type
_entity_poly.pdbx_seq_one_letter_code
_entity_poly.pdbx_strand_id
1 'polypeptide(L)'
;MTILDDQGGIIGSYQENRSFVKVNGMIYKEDGTEWMPIETPGSINSFEIATKDGEKIASYQEGWMPLEWGNDSRLIHPYFLFHQMLLNVLKSLSLGSVQPR
;
A
#
# COMPACT_ATOMS: atom_id res chain seq x y z
N MET A 1 -13.48 -3.12 -3.69
CA MET A 1 -13.21 -1.97 -4.59
C MET A 1 -12.24 -2.41 -5.67
N THR A 2 -12.49 -2.08 -6.93
CA THR A 2 -11.58 -2.42 -8.04
C THR A 2 -10.46 -1.41 -8.15
N ILE A 3 -9.25 -1.87 -8.44
CA ILE A 3 -8.07 -1.04 -8.67
C ILE A 3 -7.79 -1.06 -10.17
N LEU A 4 -7.73 0.13 -10.77
CA LEU A 4 -7.56 0.32 -12.20
C LEU A 4 -6.20 0.97 -12.50
N ASP A 5 -5.64 0.68 -13.67
CA ASP A 5 -4.53 1.45 -14.25
C ASP A 5 -5.01 2.78 -14.87
N ASP A 6 -4.07 3.53 -15.46
CA ASP A 6 -4.32 4.82 -16.10
C ASP A 6 -5.14 4.72 -17.41
N GLN A 7 -5.23 3.52 -17.99
CA GLN A 7 -6.02 3.20 -19.18
C GLN A 7 -7.39 2.59 -18.83
N GLY A 8 -7.67 2.36 -17.54
CA GLY A 8 -8.90 1.74 -17.05
C GLY A 8 -8.88 0.20 -17.02
N GLY A 9 -7.74 -0.43 -17.26
CA GLY A 9 -7.53 -1.88 -17.09
C GLY A 9 -7.54 -2.29 -15.62
N ILE A 10 -8.09 -3.47 -15.32
CA ILE A 10 -8.13 -3.99 -13.95
C ILE A 10 -6.76 -4.55 -13.59
N ILE A 11 -6.13 -4.02 -12.56
CA ILE A 11 -4.85 -4.54 -12.04
C ILE A 11 -5.00 -5.25 -10.70
N GLY A 12 -6.19 -5.18 -10.09
CA GLY A 12 -6.50 -5.88 -8.87
C GLY A 12 -7.79 -5.45 -8.20
N SER A 13 -7.99 -5.92 -6.99
CA SER A 13 -9.11 -5.54 -6.15
C SER A 13 -8.72 -5.47 -4.68
N TYR A 14 -9.37 -4.57 -3.95
CA TYR A 14 -9.28 -4.45 -2.50
C TYR A 14 -10.57 -4.96 -1.86
N GLN A 15 -10.45 -5.86 -0.89
CA GLN A 15 -11.56 -6.30 -0.04
C GLN A 15 -11.26 -5.92 1.40
N GLU A 16 -12.25 -5.36 2.10
CA GLU A 16 -12.13 -4.99 3.52
C GLU A 16 -13.16 -5.72 4.36
N ASN A 17 -12.72 -6.09 5.57
CA ASN A 17 -13.58 -6.49 6.66
C ASN A 17 -13.33 -5.55 7.85
N ARG A 18 -14.33 -4.72 8.15
CA ARG A 18 -14.26 -3.73 9.22
C ARG A 18 -14.79 -4.33 10.52
N SER A 19 -14.00 -4.19 11.58
CA SER A 19 -14.44 -4.38 12.96
C SER A 19 -14.36 -3.04 13.70
N PHE A 20 -14.98 -2.94 14.88
CA PHE A 20 -14.94 -1.73 15.70
C PHE A 20 -13.53 -1.29 16.15
N VAL A 21 -12.54 -2.19 16.11
CA VAL A 21 -11.19 -1.95 16.66
C VAL A 21 -10.11 -1.93 15.57
N LYS A 22 -10.37 -2.57 14.43
CA LYS A 22 -9.40 -2.71 13.34
C LYS A 22 -10.08 -2.84 11.98
N VAL A 23 -9.43 -2.32 10.96
CA VAL A 23 -9.74 -2.62 9.56
C VAL A 23 -8.74 -3.67 9.11
N ASN A 24 -9.26 -4.82 8.65
CA ASN A 24 -8.46 -5.81 7.96
C ASN A 24 -8.85 -5.76 6.49
N GLY A 25 -7.87 -5.60 5.61
CA GLY A 25 -8.06 -5.63 4.18
C GLY A 25 -7.05 -6.53 3.49
N MET A 26 -7.39 -6.93 2.27
CA MET A 26 -6.50 -7.68 1.39
C MET A 26 -6.58 -7.10 -0.01
N ILE A 27 -5.43 -6.85 -0.60
CA ILE A 27 -5.29 -6.56 -2.02
C ILE A 27 -5.07 -7.88 -2.75
N TYR A 28 -5.90 -8.12 -3.75
CA TYR A 28 -5.83 -9.22 -4.68
C TYR A 28 -5.36 -8.71 -6.04
N LYS A 29 -4.58 -9.53 -6.75
CA LYS A 29 -4.27 -9.32 -8.16
C LYS A 29 -5.51 -9.52 -9.02
N GLU A 30 -5.42 -9.18 -10.30
CA GLU A 30 -6.48 -9.42 -11.29
C GLU A 30 -6.92 -10.90 -11.33
N ASP A 31 -5.96 -11.83 -11.17
CA ASP A 31 -6.22 -13.29 -11.16
C ASP A 31 -6.82 -13.81 -9.83
N GLY A 32 -7.10 -12.92 -8.87
CA GLY A 32 -7.63 -13.28 -7.55
C GLY A 32 -6.58 -13.77 -6.56
N THR A 33 -5.28 -13.74 -6.90
CA THR A 33 -4.20 -14.11 -5.97
C THR A 33 -4.04 -13.05 -4.89
N GLU A 34 -4.00 -13.48 -3.63
CA GLU A 34 -3.67 -12.64 -2.48
C GLU A 34 -2.28 -12.03 -2.62
N TRP A 35 -2.16 -10.73 -2.35
CA TRP A 35 -0.92 -10.01 -2.59
C TRP A 35 -0.43 -9.23 -1.38
N MET A 36 -1.23 -8.30 -0.87
CA MET A 36 -0.82 -7.40 0.21
C MET A 36 -1.91 -7.31 1.28
N PRO A 37 -1.66 -7.84 2.49
CA PRO A 37 -2.53 -7.56 3.63
C PRO A 37 -2.42 -6.09 4.02
N ILE A 38 -3.55 -5.48 4.35
CA ILE A 38 -3.66 -4.13 4.87
C ILE A 38 -4.28 -4.23 6.26
N GLU A 39 -3.50 -3.96 7.29
CA GLU A 39 -3.98 -3.94 8.66
C GLU A 39 -3.84 -2.53 9.22
N THR A 40 -4.97 -1.90 9.52
CA THR A 40 -4.95 -0.59 10.18
C THR A 40 -5.59 -0.70 11.56
N PRO A 41 -4.97 -0.13 12.61
CA PRO A 41 -5.69 0.10 13.85
C PRO A 41 -6.92 1.00 13.57
N GLY A 42 -7.94 0.92 14.42
CA GLY A 42 -9.20 1.66 14.25
C GLY A 42 -9.04 3.19 14.17
N SER A 43 -7.87 3.73 14.51
CA SER A 43 -7.43 5.09 14.15
C SER A 43 -6.42 5.05 13.00
N ILE A 44 -6.67 5.79 11.92
CA ILE A 44 -5.81 5.88 10.73
C ILE A 44 -4.60 6.80 10.98
N ASN A 45 -4.05 6.82 12.20
CA ASN A 45 -2.92 7.69 12.52
C ASN A 45 -1.59 7.05 12.09
N SER A 46 -1.59 5.73 11.85
CA SER A 46 -0.48 5.01 11.23
C SER A 46 -0.93 3.64 10.70
N PHE A 47 -0.28 3.16 9.64
CA PHE A 47 -0.42 1.79 9.16
C PHE A 47 0.81 1.36 8.37
N GLU A 48 1.01 0.06 8.22
CA GLU A 48 2.08 -0.51 7.40
C GLU A 48 1.49 -1.33 6.25
N ILE A 49 2.18 -1.33 5.11
CA ILE A 49 1.90 -2.18 3.96
C ILE A 49 3.05 -3.16 3.82
N ALA A 50 2.73 -4.46 3.84
CA ALA A 50 3.69 -5.53 3.68
C ALA A 50 3.27 -6.49 2.55
N THR A 51 4.23 -7.27 2.04
CA THR A 51 3.92 -8.44 1.21
C THR A 51 3.24 -9.51 2.07
N LYS A 52 2.59 -10.49 1.43
CA LYS A 52 2.08 -11.69 2.12
C LYS A 52 3.13 -12.42 2.98
N ASP A 53 4.41 -12.32 2.60
CA ASP A 53 5.53 -12.98 3.26
C ASP A 53 6.10 -12.13 4.42
N GLY A 54 5.49 -10.96 4.70
CA GLY A 54 5.86 -10.07 5.81
C GLY A 54 6.94 -9.03 5.48
N GLU A 55 7.35 -8.91 4.21
CA GLU A 55 8.33 -7.90 3.79
C GLU A 55 7.68 -6.50 3.73
N LYS A 56 8.22 -5.53 4.47
CA LYS A 56 7.68 -4.17 4.51
C LYS A 56 7.93 -3.42 3.21
N ILE A 57 6.86 -2.92 2.58
CA ILE A 57 6.92 -2.16 1.34
C ILE A 57 6.87 -0.67 1.65
N ALA A 58 5.90 -0.27 2.47
CA ALA A 58 5.66 1.13 2.81
C ALA A 58 5.05 1.25 4.21
N SER A 59 5.21 2.41 4.82
CA SER A 59 4.43 2.79 6.00
C SER A 59 3.82 4.17 5.82
N TYR A 60 2.69 4.36 6.47
CA TYR A 60 2.00 5.63 6.64
C TYR A 60 2.03 6.00 8.11
N GLN A 61 2.28 7.27 8.39
CA GLN A 61 2.15 7.81 9.73
C GLN A 61 1.73 9.28 9.67
N GLU A 62 0.79 9.65 10.52
CA GLU A 62 0.51 11.02 10.91
C GLU A 62 1.38 11.36 12.11
N GLY A 63 2.18 12.41 11.98
CA GLY A 63 3.05 12.82 13.05
C GLY A 63 3.85 14.06 12.71
N TRP A 64 4.78 14.37 13.61
CA TRP A 64 5.78 15.39 13.40
C TRP A 64 6.69 14.93 12.27
N MET A 65 6.83 15.74 11.23
CA MET A 65 7.74 15.47 10.12
C MET A 65 9.18 15.30 10.66
N PRO A 66 9.99 14.36 10.12
CA PRO A 66 11.40 14.25 10.49
C PRO A 66 12.11 15.60 10.35
N LEU A 67 12.94 15.95 11.35
CA LEU A 67 13.61 17.26 11.44
C LEU A 67 14.43 17.60 10.19
N GLU A 68 14.91 16.56 9.49
CA GLU A 68 15.71 16.65 8.28
C GLU A 68 14.90 17.02 7.01
N TRP A 69 13.58 17.04 7.05
CA TRP A 69 12.70 17.28 5.88
C TRP A 69 12.14 18.71 5.78
N GLY A 70 12.42 19.60 6.74
CA GLY A 70 12.06 21.02 6.62
C GLY A 70 12.00 21.79 7.93
N ASN A 71 11.97 23.13 7.82
CA ASN A 71 12.09 24.07 8.94
C ASN A 71 10.81 24.31 9.75
N ASP A 72 9.65 23.76 9.35
CA ASP A 72 8.41 23.94 10.10
C ASP A 72 7.90 22.60 10.64
N SER A 73 8.50 22.17 11.74
CA SER A 73 8.11 20.98 12.47
C SER A 73 6.72 21.08 13.11
N ARG A 74 6.04 22.24 13.09
CA ARG A 74 4.82 22.50 13.89
C ARG A 74 3.51 21.98 13.28
N LEU A 75 3.56 21.39 12.09
CA LEU A 75 2.37 20.87 11.40
C LEU A 75 2.41 19.33 11.41
N ILE A 76 1.32 18.71 11.87
CA ILE A 76 1.10 17.27 11.72
C ILE A 76 0.85 17.04 10.23
N HIS A 77 1.79 16.37 9.58
CA HIS A 77 1.69 16.03 8.17
C HIS A 77 1.60 14.51 8.00
N PRO A 78 0.67 14.02 7.16
CA PRO A 78 0.73 12.63 6.74
C PRO A 78 1.99 12.43 5.90
N TYR A 79 2.80 11.44 6.25
CA TYR A 79 3.94 11.06 5.42
C TYR A 79 3.92 9.57 5.08
N PHE A 80 4.40 9.27 3.87
CA PHE A 80 4.60 7.91 3.38
C PHE A 80 6.09 7.63 3.27
N LEU A 81 6.54 6.54 3.90
CA LEU A 81 7.91 6.07 3.80
C LEU A 81 7.95 4.76 3.02
N PHE A 82 8.69 4.75 1.92
CA PHE A 82 8.93 3.54 1.12
C PHE A 82 10.24 2.88 1.58
N HIS A 83 10.15 1.61 1.99
CA HIS A 83 11.26 0.90 2.64
C HIS A 83 12.17 0.18 1.63
N GLN A 84 11.65 -0.14 0.44
CA GLN A 84 12.38 -0.79 -0.65
C GLN A 84 12.28 0.04 -1.93
N MET A 85 13.33 0.02 -2.77
CA MET A 85 13.29 0.64 -4.09
C MET A 85 12.18 -0.01 -4.93
N LEU A 86 11.10 0.74 -5.19
CA LEU A 86 9.84 0.29 -5.81
C LEU A 86 9.99 -0.44 -7.16
N LEU A 87 11.17 -0.38 -7.79
CA LEU A 87 11.44 -0.94 -9.12
C LEU A 87 11.12 -2.44 -9.25
N ASN A 88 11.32 -3.23 -8.20
CA ASN A 88 11.02 -4.67 -8.26
C ASN A 88 9.53 -4.97 -7.99
N VAL A 89 8.86 -4.15 -7.19
CA VAL A 89 7.41 -4.24 -6.89
C VAL A 89 6.58 -3.74 -8.08
N LEU A 90 7.04 -2.69 -8.78
CA LEU A 90 6.41 -2.20 -10.01
C LEU A 90 6.70 -3.12 -11.21
N LYS A 91 7.87 -3.76 -11.27
CA LYS A 91 8.15 -4.76 -12.31
C LYS A 91 7.22 -5.96 -12.22
N SER A 92 6.88 -6.43 -11.01
CA SER A 92 5.92 -7.52 -10.83
C SER A 92 4.48 -7.14 -11.17
N LEU A 93 4.16 -5.84 -11.19
CA LEU A 93 2.92 -5.30 -11.77
C LEU A 93 2.96 -5.26 -13.31
N SER A 94 4.11 -4.98 -13.92
CA SER A 94 4.25 -4.89 -15.39
C SER A 94 4.48 -6.22 -16.12
N LEU A 95 4.98 -7.25 -15.44
CA LEU A 95 5.35 -8.53 -16.05
C LEU A 95 4.16 -9.50 -16.26
N GLY A 96 2.95 -9.09 -15.90
CA GLY A 96 1.72 -9.84 -16.19
C GLY A 96 1.17 -9.67 -17.62
N SER A 97 1.70 -8.73 -18.42
CA SER A 97 1.08 -8.32 -19.70
C SER A 97 1.94 -8.53 -20.95
N VAL A 98 2.90 -9.46 -20.96
CA VAL A 98 3.61 -9.81 -22.22
C VAL A 98 3.92 -11.31 -22.30
N GLN A 99 3.03 -12.08 -22.93
CA GLN A 99 3.43 -13.21 -23.77
C GLN A 99 3.25 -12.81 -25.25
N PRO A 100 4.31 -12.61 -26.03
CA PRO A 100 4.21 -12.60 -27.47
C PRO A 100 4.14 -14.04 -27.98
N ARG A 101 3.15 -14.31 -28.83
CA ARG A 101 3.08 -15.53 -29.66
C ARG A 101 4.23 -15.60 -30.65
#